data_AF-A0A4Y2RE72-F1
#
_entry.id   AF-A0A4Y2RE72-F1
#
_cell.length_a   1.000
_cell.length_b   1.000
_cell.length_c   1.000
_cell.angle_alpha   90.00
_cell.angle_beta   90.00
_cell.angle_gamma   90.00
#
_symmetry.space_group_name_H-M   'P 1'
#
loop_
_entity.id
_entity.type
_entity.pdbx_description
1 polymer ?
#
loop_
_entity_poly.entity_id
_entity_poly.type
_entity_poly.pdbx_seq_one_letter_code
_entity_poly.pdbx_strand_id
1 'polypeptide(L)'
;MAIHRWIGRGGPTHWTARSPDLSCLDFFLWGHLKSLVYESPIDSDEDLVARISVAAGDVGEMPGVFEKVRRSLRRRCNACITAAGRSFEQFL
;
A
#
# COMPACT_ATOMS: atom_id res chain seq x y z
N MET A 1 25.43 -6.38 -8.47
CA MET A 1 24.74 -5.14 -8.87
C MET A 1 23.40 -5.08 -8.15
N ALA A 2 23.32 -4.35 -7.04
CA ALA A 2 22.07 -4.15 -6.31
C ALA A 2 21.22 -3.13 -7.06
N ILE A 3 20.13 -3.58 -7.68
CA ILE A 3 19.14 -2.70 -8.28
C ILE A 3 18.46 -1.96 -7.13
N HIS A 4 18.64 -0.64 -7.08
CA HIS A 4 18.07 0.26 -6.07
C HIS A 4 16.53 0.25 -6.20
N ARG A 5 15.89 -0.73 -5.55
CA ARG A 5 14.48 -1.09 -5.74
C ARG A 5 13.58 -0.26 -4.83
N TRP A 6 13.62 1.05 -4.99
CA TRP A 6 12.78 1.98 -4.23
C TRP A 6 11.65 2.55 -5.12
N ILE A 7 10.49 2.78 -4.53
CA ILE A 7 9.28 3.25 -5.21
C ILE A 7 9.11 4.74 -4.89
N GLY A 8 9.23 5.60 -5.91
CA GLY A 8 9.02 7.04 -5.76
C GLY A 8 9.44 7.85 -7.00
N ARG A 9 9.28 9.18 -6.92
CA ARG A 9 9.67 10.11 -8.00
C ARG A 9 11.18 10.10 -8.21
N GLY A 10 11.64 9.74 -9.41
CA GLY A 10 13.07 9.58 -9.71
C GLY A 10 13.63 8.17 -9.47
N GLY A 11 12.78 7.20 -9.13
CA GLY A 11 13.15 5.79 -9.07
C GLY A 11 13.34 5.17 -10.46
N PRO A 12 13.90 3.95 -10.55
CA PRO A 12 14.13 3.25 -11.83
C PRO A 12 12.84 2.94 -12.59
N THR A 13 11.68 2.99 -11.92
CA THR A 13 10.37 2.85 -12.53
C THR A 13 9.68 4.21 -12.53
N HIS A 14 9.30 4.69 -13.72
CA HIS A 14 8.60 5.94 -13.88
C HIS A 14 7.12 5.77 -13.46
N TRP A 15 6.76 6.29 -12.29
CA TRP A 15 5.38 6.29 -11.82
C TRP A 15 4.63 7.49 -12.38
N THR A 16 3.41 7.29 -12.89
CA THR A 16 2.56 8.39 -13.33
C THR A 16 2.11 9.23 -12.14
N ALA A 17 1.95 10.54 -12.34
CA ALA A 17 1.45 11.42 -11.30
C ALA A 17 0.02 11.00 -10.88
N ARG A 18 -0.26 11.03 -9.57
CA ARG A 18 -1.59 10.75 -8.98
C ARG A 18 -2.14 9.33 -9.18
N SER A 19 -1.32 8.31 -8.92
CA SER A 19 -1.74 6.89 -9.00
C SER A 19 -1.76 6.18 -7.64
N PRO A 20 -2.59 6.62 -6.67
CA PRO A 20 -2.72 5.91 -5.39
C PRO A 20 -3.16 4.46 -5.58
N ASP A 21 -3.95 4.18 -6.62
CA ASP A 21 -4.37 2.82 -6.98
C ASP A 21 -3.26 1.86 -7.38
N LEU A 22 -2.05 2.37 -7.66
CA LEU A 22 -0.91 1.55 -8.02
C LEU A 22 0.17 1.51 -6.91
N SER A 23 -0.05 2.22 -5.80
CA SER A 23 0.83 2.21 -4.64
C SER A 23 0.30 1.24 -3.58
N CYS A 24 1.07 0.20 -3.26
CA CYS A 24 0.69 -0.78 -2.23
C CYS A 24 0.50 -0.14 -0.84
N LEU A 25 1.17 0.98 -0.59
CA LEU A 25 1.00 1.74 0.64
C LEU A 25 -0.40 2.37 0.70
N ASP A 26 -0.85 2.95 -0.41
CA ASP A 26 -2.12 3.67 -0.49
C ASP A 26 -3.32 2.73 -0.60
N PHE A 27 -3.28 1.75 -1.52
CA PHE A 27 -4.44 0.87 -1.73
C PHE A 27 -4.62 -0.22 -0.67
N PHE A 28 -3.60 -0.49 0.14
CA PHE A 28 -3.63 -1.58 1.13
C PHE A 28 -3.16 -1.11 2.51
N LEU A 29 -1.87 -0.79 2.67
CA LEU A 29 -1.27 -0.68 4.00
C LEU A 29 -1.92 0.44 4.84
N TRP A 30 -2.07 1.63 4.28
CA TRP A 30 -2.57 2.80 5.01
C TRP A 30 -4.02 2.62 5.47
N GLY A 31 -4.87 2.02 4.63
CA GLY A 31 -6.25 1.70 5.01
C GLY A 31 -6.31 0.71 6.16
N HIS A 32 -5.49 -0.35 6.08
CA HIS A 32 -5.46 -1.40 7.09
C HIS A 32 -4.87 -0.91 8.42
N LEU A 33 -3.73 -0.21 8.40
CA LEU A 33 -3.13 0.37 9.60
C LEU A 33 -4.09 1.31 10.32
N LYS A 34 -4.80 2.19 9.58
CA LYS A 34 -5.80 3.06 10.19
C LYS A 34 -6.92 2.28 10.87
N SER A 35 -7.38 1.17 10.29
CA SER A 35 -8.43 0.35 10.92
C SER A 35 -8.00 -0.25 12.25
N LEU A 36 -6.71 -0.59 12.41
CA LEU A 36 -6.16 -1.15 13.64
C LEU A 36 -5.82 -0.06 14.67
N VAL A 37 -5.15 1.01 14.23
CA VAL A 37 -4.68 2.08 15.12
C VAL A 37 -5.84 2.84 15.77
N TYR A 38 -6.91 3.09 15.00
CA TYR A 38 -8.07 3.86 15.43
C TYR A 38 -9.26 2.96 15.85
N GLU A 39 -9.05 1.68 16.11
CA GLU A 39 -10.10 0.77 16.61
C GLU A 39 -10.65 1.22 17.97
N SER A 40 -9.80 1.84 18.80
CA SER A 40 -10.17 2.45 20.08
C SER A 40 -9.64 3.88 20.17
N PRO A 41 -10.20 4.72 21.07
CA PRO A 41 -9.67 6.06 21.33
C PRO A 41 -8.18 6.02 21.65
N ILE A 42 -7.47 7.06 21.22
CA ILE A 42 -6.04 7.24 21.44
C ILE A 42 -5.86 8.30 22.50
N ASP A 43 -5.06 7.99 23.51
CA ASP A 43 -4.94 8.82 24.71
C ASP A 43 -3.71 9.75 24.68
N SER A 44 -2.71 9.44 23.84
CA SER A 44 -1.51 10.29 23.65
C SER A 44 -0.77 10.00 22.34
N ASP A 45 0.20 10.86 22.00
CA ASP A 45 1.07 10.66 20.84
C ASP A 45 1.97 9.42 21.01
N GLU A 46 2.39 9.09 22.23
CA GLU A 46 3.15 7.88 22.53
C GLU A 46 2.32 6.62 22.29
N ASP A 47 1.05 6.62 22.70
CA ASP A 47 0.12 5.53 22.43
C ASP A 47 -0.10 5.36 20.92
N LEU A 48 -0.27 6.46 20.18
CA LEU A 48 -0.36 6.44 18.72
C LEU A 48 0.87 5.78 18.08
N VAL A 49 2.08 6.19 18.46
CA VAL A 49 3.33 5.64 17.91
C VAL A 49 3.46 4.15 18.24
N ALA A 50 3.13 3.75 19.47
CA ALA A 50 3.15 2.37 19.89
C ALA A 50 2.17 1.51 19.06
N ARG A 51 0.93 1.97 18.88
CA ARG A 51 -0.08 1.26 18.07
C ARG A 51 0.31 1.15 16.60
N ILE A 52 0.89 2.19 16.01
CA ILE A 52 1.39 2.13 14.63
C ILE A 52 2.48 1.06 14.50
N SER A 53 3.38 0.99 15.47
CA SER A 53 4.49 0.02 15.48
C SER A 53 3.98 -1.41 15.60
N VAL A 54 3.03 -1.65 16.52
CA VAL A 54 2.38 -2.96 16.71
C VAL A 54 1.61 -3.36 15.45
N ALA A 55 0.73 -2.49 14.94
CA ALA A 55 -0.07 -2.78 13.74
C ALA A 55 0.81 -3.06 12.50
N ALA A 56 1.93 -2.35 12.35
CA ALA A 56 2.88 -2.62 11.29
C ALA A 56 3.58 -3.98 11.43
N GLY A 57 3.92 -4.37 12.66
CA GLY A 57 4.45 -5.69 12.99
C GLY A 57 3.46 -6.80 12.66
N ASP A 58 2.22 -6.66 13.13
CA ASP A 58 1.15 -7.64 12.90
C ASP A 58 0.91 -7.87 11.41
N VAL A 59 0.86 -6.81 10.60
CA VAL A 59 0.77 -6.91 9.14
C VAL A 59 1.93 -7.69 8.55
N GLY A 60 3.15 -7.48 9.05
CA GLY A 60 4.34 -8.21 8.58
C GLY A 60 4.25 -9.71 8.82
N GLU A 61 3.67 -10.11 9.95
CA GLU A 61 3.50 -11.51 10.37
C GLU A 61 2.29 -12.20 9.72
N MET A 62 1.37 -11.45 9.10
CA MET A 62 0.19 -12.01 8.44
C MET A 62 0.57 -12.98 7.30
N PRO A 63 0.24 -14.28 7.41
CA PRO A 63 0.62 -15.25 6.39
C PRO A 63 0.06 -14.91 5.00
N GLY A 64 0.95 -14.84 4.01
CA GLY A 64 0.58 -14.63 2.61
C GLY A 64 0.09 -13.23 2.26
N VAL A 65 0.18 -12.26 3.18
CA VAL A 65 -0.21 -10.86 2.93
C VAL A 65 0.55 -10.27 1.74
N PHE A 66 1.86 -10.47 1.67
CA PHE A 66 2.69 -9.94 0.59
C PHE A 66 2.37 -10.59 -0.76
N GLU A 67 2.03 -11.89 -0.79
CA GLU A 67 1.56 -12.55 -2.01
C GLU A 67 0.22 -11.99 -2.49
N LYS A 68 -0.71 -11.72 -1.59
CA LYS A 68 -2.00 -11.07 -1.91
C LYS A 68 -1.78 -9.66 -2.45
N VAL A 69 -0.92 -8.86 -1.81
CA VAL A 69 -0.57 -7.50 -2.25
C VAL A 69 0.09 -7.52 -3.63
N ARG A 70 1.05 -8.42 -3.88
CA ARG A 70 1.69 -8.58 -5.19
C ARG A 70 0.69 -8.96 -6.28
N ARG A 71 -0.26 -9.85 -5.98
CA ARG A 71 -1.33 -10.25 -6.90
C ARG A 71 -2.26 -9.08 -7.19
N SER A 72 -2.66 -8.33 -6.16
CA SER A 72 -3.48 -7.12 -6.29
C SER A 72 -2.80 -6.08 -7.17
N LEU A 73 -1.52 -5.80 -6.93
CA LEU A 73 -0.74 -4.86 -7.73
C LEU A 73 -0.72 -5.27 -9.22
N ARG A 74 -0.49 -6.55 -9.53
CA ARG A 74 -0.55 -7.04 -10.92
C ARG A 74 -1.93 -6.82 -11.56
N ARG A 75 -3.02 -7.11 -10.83
CA ARG A 75 -4.38 -6.88 -11.33
C ARG A 75 -4.63 -5.40 -11.60
N ARG A 76 -4.25 -4.52 -10.66
CA ARG A 76 -4.37 -3.06 -10.78
C ARG A 76 -3.54 -2.51 -11.94
N CYS A 77 -2.32 -2.98 -12.15
CA CYS A 77 -1.51 -2.61 -13.32
C CYS A 77 -2.18 -3.03 -14.64
N ASN A 78 -2.68 -4.26 -14.74
CA ASN A 78 -3.38 -4.72 -15.93
C ASN A 78 -4.64 -3.90 -16.21
N ALA A 79 -5.43 -3.61 -15.17
CA ALA A 79 -6.62 -2.77 -15.28
C ALA A 79 -6.28 -1.35 -15.77
N CYS A 80 -5.20 -0.76 -15.26
CA CYS A 80 -4.69 0.54 -15.72
C CYS A 80 -4.28 0.51 -17.21
N ILE A 81 -3.60 -0.56 -17.65
CA ILE A 81 -3.23 -0.75 -19.05
C ILE A 81 -4.49 -0.85 -19.93
N THR A 82 -5.47 -1.66 -19.54
CA THR A 82 -6.75 -1.79 -20.25
C THR A 82 -7.51 -0.46 -20.32
N ALA A 83 -7.43 0.36 -19.26
CA ALA A 83 -8.03 1.68 -19.22
C ALA A 83 -7.22 2.76 -19.98
N ALA A 84 -6.07 2.41 -20.57
CA ALA A 84 -5.12 3.33 -21.17
C ALA A 84 -4.71 4.47 -20.22
N GLY A 85 -4.47 4.16 -18.94
CA GLY A 85 -4.07 5.12 -17.91
C GLY A 85 -5.21 5.95 -17.31
N ARG A 86 -6.47 5.72 -17.68
CA ARG A 86 -7.65 6.32 -17.03
C ARG A 86 -8.01 5.57 -15.75
N SER A 87 -9.00 6.08 -15.00
CA SER A 87 -9.55 5.39 -13.83
C SER A 87 -10.04 3.99 -14.22
N PHE A 88 -9.76 3.04 -13.32
CA PHE A 88 -9.94 1.61 -13.57
C PHE A 88 -10.59 0.87 -12.40
N GLU A 89 -11.17 1.58 -11.43
CA GLU A 89 -11.86 1.00 -10.27
C GLU A 89 -12.97 0.04 -10.68
N GLN A 90 -13.64 0.30 -11.80
CA GLN A 90 -14.65 -0.57 -12.40
C GLN A 90 -14.13 -1.94 -12.86
N PHE A 91 -12.81 -2.13 -12.90
CA PHE A 91 -12.16 -3.37 -13.34
C PHE A 91 -11.47 -4.13 -12.19
N LEU A 92 -11.56 -3.64 -10.94
CA LEU A 92 -10.86 -4.19 -9.77
C LEU A 92 -11.66 -5.27 -9.02
#